data_AF-A0A954PKK2-F1
#
_entry.id   AF-A0A954PKK2-F1
#
_cell.length_a   1.000
_cell.length_b   1.000
_cell.length_c   1.000
_cell.angle_alpha   90.00
_cell.angle_beta   90.00
_cell.angle_gamma   90.00
#
_symmetry.space_group_name_H-M   'P 1'
#
loop_
_entity.id
_entity.type
_entity.pdbx_description
1 polymer ?
#
loop_
_entity_poly.entity_id
_entity_poly.type
_entity_poly.pdbx_seq_one_letter_code
_entity_poly.pdbx_strand_id
1 'polypeptide(L)'
;MITFTDTLGREWSLSITVAAMRRAKRHDIDLSMPVAQLQRFFMDDVFLTDALFAIVSPEATTRSITLEQFEAGLDGRVLSAARDALWDALCEYFDVGKSQMLRAAVASVAEEMAAATDSLTGTGSAESRESLASTLETTD
;
A
#
# COMPACT_ATOMS: atom_id res chain seq x y z
N MET A 1 -6.87 15.34 -9.03
CA MET A 1 -7.74 14.27 -8.52
C MET A 1 -6.94 13.00 -8.55
N ILE A 2 -6.75 12.37 -7.40
CA ILE A 2 -5.93 11.16 -7.29
C ILE A 2 -6.86 9.96 -7.39
N THR A 3 -6.50 9.03 -8.28
CA THR A 3 -7.32 7.87 -8.65
C THR A 3 -6.47 6.61 -8.71
N PHE A 4 -7.15 5.47 -8.67
CA PHE A 4 -6.57 4.17 -9.05
C PHE A 4 -7.59 3.40 -9.90
N THR A 5 -7.10 2.44 -10.68
CA THR A 5 -7.94 1.58 -11.54
C THR A 5 -7.87 0.15 -11.05
N ASP A 6 -9.03 -0.50 -10.97
CA ASP A 6 -9.12 -1.89 -10.52
C ASP A 6 -9.02 -2.90 -11.68
N THR A 7 -9.05 -4.20 -11.37
CA THR A 7 -8.89 -5.27 -12.38
C THR A 7 -10.01 -5.32 -13.42
N LEU A 8 -11.15 -4.68 -13.13
CA LEU A 8 -12.31 -4.60 -14.03
C LEU A 8 -12.30 -3.31 -14.87
N GLY A 9 -11.25 -2.49 -14.75
CA GLY A 9 -11.12 -1.22 -15.46
C GLY A 9 -11.97 -0.10 -14.87
N ARG A 10 -12.49 -0.26 -13.65
CA ARG A 10 -13.22 0.82 -12.96
C ARG A 10 -12.20 1.77 -12.34
N GLU A 11 -12.32 3.05 -12.65
CA GLU A 11 -11.55 4.10 -11.99
C GLU A 11 -12.26 4.55 -10.72
N TRP A 12 -11.50 4.65 -9.62
CA TRP A 12 -11.97 5.01 -8.28
C TRP A 12 -11.29 6.31 -7.81
N SER A 13 -12.08 7.26 -7.29
CA SER A 13 -11.59 8.57 -6.88
C SER A 13 -11.32 8.64 -5.38
N LEU A 14 -10.09 9.00 -4.99
CA LEU A 14 -9.72 9.14 -3.58
C LEU A 14 -9.92 10.57 -3.09
N SER A 15 -11.17 10.94 -2.84
CA SER A 15 -11.54 12.25 -2.28
C SER A 15 -11.53 12.22 -0.75
N ILE A 16 -10.45 12.72 -0.14
CA ILE A 16 -10.32 12.79 1.32
C ILE A 16 -11.11 14.00 1.87
N THR A 17 -12.03 13.71 2.77
CA THR A 17 -12.86 14.71 3.46
C THR A 17 -13.07 14.28 4.91
N VAL A 18 -13.53 15.19 5.78
CA VAL A 18 -13.95 14.83 7.15
C VAL A 18 -15.03 13.72 7.15
N ALA A 19 -15.89 13.70 6.12
CA ALA A 19 -16.88 12.63 5.97
C ALA A 19 -16.21 11.27 5.68
N ALA A 20 -15.22 11.22 4.77
CA ALA A 20 -14.44 10.01 4.50
C ALA A 20 -13.71 9.52 5.76
N MET A 21 -13.05 10.43 6.49
CA MET A 21 -12.40 10.11 7.76
C MET A 21 -13.37 9.53 8.79
N ARG A 22 -14.57 10.12 8.91
CA ARG A 22 -15.61 9.61 9.82
C ARG A 22 -16.11 8.23 9.42
N ARG A 23 -16.18 7.92 8.12
CA ARG A 23 -16.54 6.58 7.65
C ARG A 23 -15.46 5.57 8.03
N ALA A 24 -14.19 5.89 7.76
CA ALA A 24 -13.05 5.04 8.13
C ALA A 24 -12.99 4.78 9.64
N LYS A 25 -13.26 5.80 10.46
CA LYS A 25 -13.30 5.64 11.94
C LYS A 25 -14.36 4.66 12.45
N ARG A 26 -15.41 4.34 11.68
CA ARG A 26 -16.39 3.31 12.07
C ARG A 26 -15.84 1.89 11.91
N HIS A 27 -14.73 1.75 11.20
CA HIS A 27 -13.99 0.50 10.98
C HIS A 27 -12.64 0.55 11.70
N ASP A 28 -12.51 1.36 12.77
CA ASP A 28 -11.28 1.50 13.58
C ASP A 28 -10.03 1.94 12.77
N ILE A 29 -10.25 2.64 11.67
CA ILE A 29 -9.20 3.23 10.82
C ILE A 29 -9.15 4.75 11.04
N ASP A 30 -8.03 5.26 11.54
CA ASP A 30 -7.82 6.70 11.73
C ASP A 30 -6.97 7.33 10.61
N LEU A 31 -7.65 7.72 9.53
CA LEU A 31 -7.03 8.46 8.42
C LEU A 31 -6.54 9.86 8.80
N SER A 32 -6.83 10.37 10.00
CA SER A 32 -6.28 11.66 10.47
C SER A 32 -4.89 11.51 11.10
N MET A 33 -4.53 10.29 11.50
CA MET A 33 -3.25 9.92 12.10
C MET A 33 -2.70 8.62 11.48
N PRO A 34 -2.53 8.55 10.15
CA PRO A 34 -2.22 7.30 9.45
C PRO A 34 -0.87 6.69 9.85
N VAL A 35 0.08 7.51 10.30
CA VAL A 35 1.42 7.06 10.74
C VAL A 35 1.34 6.04 11.88
N ALA A 36 0.37 6.17 12.80
CA ALA A 36 0.22 5.24 13.92
C ALA A 36 -0.23 3.83 13.48
N GLN A 37 -0.79 3.71 12.27
CA GLN A 37 -1.30 2.47 11.70
C GLN A 37 -0.55 2.09 10.42
N LEU A 38 0.61 2.71 10.16
CA LEU A 38 1.30 2.64 8.87
C LEU A 38 1.68 1.20 8.50
N GLN A 39 2.24 0.44 9.44
CA GLN A 39 2.58 -0.96 9.24
C GLN A 39 1.36 -1.79 8.77
N ARG A 40 0.18 -1.55 9.34
CA ARG A 40 -1.05 -2.27 8.96
C ARG A 40 -1.45 -1.96 7.51
N PHE A 41 -1.34 -0.71 7.07
CA PHE A 41 -1.60 -0.34 5.68
C PHE A 41 -0.68 -1.02 4.66
N PHE A 42 0.51 -1.47 5.08
CA PHE A 42 1.43 -2.21 4.21
C PHE A 42 1.24 -3.73 4.26
N MET A 43 0.85 -4.28 5.42
CA MET A 43 0.84 -5.72 5.66
C MET A 43 -0.56 -6.37 5.70
N ASP A 44 -1.60 -5.56 5.89
CA ASP A 44 -2.97 -6.02 6.06
C ASP A 44 -3.82 -5.45 4.91
N ASP A 45 -3.98 -6.26 3.86
CA ASP A 45 -4.73 -5.90 2.65
C ASP A 45 -6.22 -5.68 2.94
N VAL A 46 -6.79 -6.36 3.93
CA VAL A 46 -8.19 -6.15 4.35
C VAL A 46 -8.33 -4.78 4.99
N PHE A 47 -7.41 -4.42 5.89
CA PHE A 47 -7.38 -3.09 6.51
C PHE A 47 -7.21 -1.96 5.49
N LEU A 48 -6.34 -2.13 4.49
CA LEU A 48 -6.20 -1.20 3.37
C LEU A 48 -7.51 -1.11 2.57
N THR A 49 -8.14 -2.24 2.29
CA THR A 49 -9.39 -2.33 1.52
C THR A 49 -10.55 -1.63 2.24
N ASP A 50 -10.71 -1.84 3.55
CA ASP A 50 -11.71 -1.15 4.37
C ASP A 50 -11.50 0.37 4.34
N ALA A 51 -10.24 0.82 4.38
CA ALA A 51 -9.91 2.25 4.30
C ALA A 51 -10.27 2.84 2.93
N LEU A 52 -9.92 2.14 1.85
CA LEU A 52 -10.24 2.54 0.48
C LEU A 52 -11.76 2.57 0.28
N PHE A 53 -12.49 1.53 0.72
CA PHE A 53 -13.94 1.49 0.60
C PHE A 53 -14.61 2.57 1.43
N ALA A 54 -14.12 2.88 2.62
CA ALA A 54 -14.63 4.02 3.39
C ALA A 54 -14.49 5.35 2.62
N ILE A 55 -13.45 5.53 1.82
CA ILE A 55 -13.26 6.71 0.98
C ILE A 55 -14.25 6.68 -0.20
N VAL A 56 -14.25 5.61 -0.99
CA VAL A 56 -15.01 5.49 -2.25
C VAL A 56 -16.47 5.11 -2.06
N SER A 57 -16.92 4.81 -0.84
CA SER A 57 -18.28 4.36 -0.53
C SER A 57 -19.41 5.22 -1.15
N PRO A 58 -19.33 6.57 -1.18
CA PRO A 58 -20.33 7.39 -1.87
C PRO A 58 -20.38 7.10 -3.38
N GLU A 59 -19.22 6.98 -4.02
CA GLU A 59 -19.09 6.66 -5.44
C GLU A 59 -19.60 5.24 -5.73
N ALA A 60 -19.24 4.26 -4.89
CA ALA A 60 -19.74 2.90 -4.98
C ALA A 60 -21.26 2.84 -4.83
N THR A 61 -21.83 3.62 -3.90
CA THR A 61 -23.29 3.72 -3.71
C THR A 61 -23.97 4.28 -4.96
N THR A 62 -23.43 5.35 -5.55
CA THR A 62 -23.97 5.92 -6.80
C THR A 62 -23.89 4.94 -7.97
N ARG A 63 -22.86 4.08 -8.01
CA ARG A 63 -22.67 3.05 -9.04
C ARG A 63 -23.39 1.73 -8.72
N SER A 64 -24.10 1.63 -7.60
CA SER A 64 -24.70 0.38 -7.10
C SER A 64 -23.70 -0.78 -6.97
N ILE A 65 -22.47 -0.46 -6.58
CA ILE A 65 -21.39 -1.44 -6.34
C ILE A 65 -21.36 -1.78 -4.85
N THR A 66 -21.45 -3.07 -4.52
CA THR A 66 -21.32 -3.56 -3.14
C THR A 66 -19.85 -3.61 -2.71
N LEU A 67 -19.61 -3.77 -1.40
CA LEU A 67 -18.27 -4.01 -0.88
C LEU A 67 -17.63 -5.24 -1.54
N GLU A 68 -18.35 -6.37 -1.58
CA GLU A 68 -17.87 -7.61 -2.22
C GLU A 68 -17.49 -7.41 -3.70
N GLN A 69 -18.28 -6.63 -4.44
CA GLN A 69 -17.98 -6.31 -5.84
C GLN A 69 -16.81 -5.33 -6.01
N PHE A 70 -16.58 -4.47 -5.02
CA PHE A 70 -15.39 -3.62 -4.98
C PHE A 70 -14.15 -4.48 -4.71
N GLU A 71 -14.19 -5.32 -3.68
CA GLU A 71 -13.13 -6.25 -3.26
C GLU A 71 -12.71 -7.20 -4.37
N ALA A 72 -13.67 -7.74 -5.14
CA ALA A 72 -13.38 -8.60 -6.29
C ALA A 72 -12.55 -7.92 -7.39
N GLY A 73 -12.51 -6.58 -7.41
CA GLY A 73 -11.66 -5.79 -8.31
C GLY A 73 -10.23 -5.61 -7.84
N LEU A 74 -9.89 -6.04 -6.62
CA LEU A 74 -8.60 -5.76 -5.98
C LEU A 74 -7.71 -7.01 -6.05
N ASP A 75 -6.62 -6.91 -6.80
CA ASP A 75 -5.50 -7.85 -6.71
C ASP A 75 -4.29 -7.15 -6.04
N GLY A 76 -3.21 -7.89 -5.75
CA GLY A 76 -2.03 -7.32 -5.09
C GLY A 76 -1.38 -6.16 -5.86
N ARG A 77 -1.51 -6.10 -7.19
CA ARG A 77 -0.99 -4.98 -7.99
C ARG A 77 -1.90 -3.75 -7.87
N VAL A 78 -3.22 -3.96 -7.94
CA VAL A 78 -4.21 -2.90 -7.73
C VAL A 78 -4.06 -2.33 -6.31
N LEU A 79 -3.90 -3.18 -5.30
CA LEU A 79 -3.70 -2.73 -3.91
C LEU A 79 -2.40 -1.95 -3.73
N SER A 80 -1.31 -2.35 -4.40
CA SER A 80 -0.07 -1.55 -4.40
C SER A 80 -0.33 -0.15 -4.97
N ALA A 81 -0.94 -0.05 -6.15
CA ALA A 81 -1.24 1.23 -6.79
C ALA A 81 -2.23 2.07 -5.98
N ALA A 82 -3.25 1.43 -5.39
CA ALA A 82 -4.24 2.10 -4.55
C ALA A 82 -3.62 2.63 -3.25
N ARG A 83 -2.62 1.93 -2.69
CA ARG A 83 -1.86 2.39 -1.51
C ARG A 83 -1.06 3.66 -1.83
N ASP A 84 -0.36 3.67 -2.96
CA ASP A 84 0.39 4.85 -3.41
C ASP A 84 -0.55 6.04 -3.63
N ALA A 85 -1.67 5.81 -4.31
CA ALA A 85 -2.71 6.81 -4.51
C ALA A 85 -3.32 7.30 -3.17
N LEU A 86 -3.49 6.43 -2.17
CA LEU A 86 -3.97 6.82 -0.84
C LEU A 86 -3.00 7.77 -0.14
N TRP A 87 -1.68 7.53 -0.24
CA TRP A 87 -0.68 8.41 0.35
C TRP A 87 -0.64 9.78 -0.30
N ASP A 88 -0.72 9.83 -1.62
CA ASP A 88 -0.81 11.10 -2.33
C ASP A 88 -2.08 11.86 -1.92
N ALA A 89 -3.22 11.17 -1.82
CA ALA A 89 -4.50 11.80 -1.48
C ALA A 89 -4.52 12.35 -0.05
N LEU A 90 -3.90 11.63 0.89
CA LEU A 90 -3.73 12.11 2.27
C LEU A 90 -2.77 13.31 2.34
N CYS A 91 -1.69 13.29 1.57
CA CYS A 91 -0.77 14.43 1.48
C CYS A 91 -1.40 15.66 0.81
N GLU A 92 -2.33 15.49 -0.13
CA GLU A 92 -3.07 16.62 -0.72
C GLU A 92 -4.06 17.22 0.28
N TYR A 93 -4.63 16.39 1.17
CA TYR A 93 -5.57 16.83 2.20
C TYR A 93 -4.91 17.54 3.38
N PHE A 94 -3.73 17.09 3.80
CA PHE A 94 -3.05 17.61 4.98
C PHE A 94 -2.35 18.96 4.73
N ASP A 95 -2.12 19.70 5.81
CA ASP A 95 -1.20 20.83 5.76
C ASP A 95 0.23 20.37 5.40
N VAL A 96 1.10 21.32 5.05
CA VAL A 96 2.47 21.05 4.60
C VAL A 96 3.27 20.24 5.63
N GLY A 97 3.10 20.53 6.93
CA GLY A 97 3.86 19.86 7.99
C GLY A 97 3.47 18.40 8.14
N LYS A 98 2.16 18.12 8.25
CA LYS A 98 1.66 16.75 8.32
C LYS A 98 1.95 15.94 7.06
N SER A 99 1.89 16.57 5.89
CA SER A 99 2.22 15.94 4.62
C SER A 99 3.69 15.54 4.53
N GLN A 100 4.60 16.40 4.98
CA GLN A 100 6.04 16.05 5.04
C GLN A 100 6.31 14.91 6.01
N MET A 101 5.70 14.95 7.20
CA MET A 101 5.80 13.87 8.18
C MET A 101 5.28 12.54 7.63
N LEU A 102 4.12 12.54 6.96
CA LEU A 102 3.56 11.33 6.36
C LEU A 102 4.49 10.76 5.28
N ARG A 103 5.00 11.59 4.37
CA ARG A 103 5.93 11.14 3.32
C ARG A 103 7.19 10.51 3.91
N ALA A 104 7.78 11.14 4.93
CA ALA A 104 8.97 10.60 5.59
C ALA A 104 8.69 9.24 6.25
N ALA A 105 7.54 9.09 6.92
CA ALA A 105 7.16 7.83 7.54
C ALA A 105 6.92 6.72 6.51
N VAL A 106 6.20 7.02 5.41
CA VAL A 106 5.94 6.09 4.30
C VAL A 106 7.25 5.63 3.67
N ALA A 107 8.19 6.56 3.41
CA ALA A 107 9.49 6.23 2.85
C ALA A 107 10.30 5.31 3.76
N SER A 108 10.35 5.60 5.07
CA SER A 108 11.05 4.77 6.06
C SER A 108 10.54 3.32 6.07
N VAL A 109 9.22 3.13 6.08
CA VAL A 109 8.64 1.77 6.09
C VAL A 109 8.88 1.05 4.75
N ALA A 110 8.82 1.76 3.64
CA ALA A 110 9.10 1.17 2.33
C ALA A 110 10.56 0.72 2.21
N GLU A 111 11.52 1.50 2.72
CA GLU A 111 12.94 1.15 2.76
C GLU A 111 13.18 -0.11 3.61
N GLU A 112 12.56 -0.20 4.79
CA GLU A 112 12.64 -1.40 5.65
C GLU A 112 12.11 -2.66 4.94
N MET A 113 10.97 -2.56 4.26
CA MET A 113 10.38 -3.66 3.50
C MET A 113 11.25 -4.07 2.29
N ALA A 114 11.86 -3.10 1.61
CA ALA A 114 12.78 -3.36 0.51
C ALA A 114 14.04 -4.10 1.00
N ALA A 115 14.63 -3.65 2.11
CA ALA A 115 15.79 -4.30 2.71
C ALA A 115 15.50 -5.74 3.17
N ALA A 116 14.32 -5.97 3.75
CA ALA A 116 13.88 -7.32 4.11
C ALA A 116 13.76 -8.22 2.88
N THR A 117 13.20 -7.71 1.78
CA THR A 117 13.05 -8.44 0.52
C THR A 117 14.41 -8.78 -0.11
N ASP A 118 15.36 -7.85 -0.13
CA ASP A 118 16.72 -8.09 -0.65
C ASP A 118 17.45 -9.19 0.16
N SER A 119 17.32 -9.16 1.49
CA SER A 119 17.90 -10.19 2.36
C SER A 119 17.33 -11.59 2.11
N LEU A 120 16.05 -11.70 1.72
CA LEU A 120 15.36 -12.95 1.42
C LEU A 120 15.59 -13.45 -0.01
N THR A 121 15.68 -12.53 -0.97
CA THR A 121 15.86 -12.85 -2.40
C THR A 121 17.32 -13.07 -2.78
N GLY A 122 18.25 -12.76 -1.88
CA GLY A 122 19.63 -13.20 -1.99
C GLY A 122 20.28 -12.67 -3.25
N THR A 123 20.52 -11.36 -3.30
CA THR A 123 21.60 -10.78 -4.12
C THR A 123 22.96 -11.17 -3.49
N GLY A 124 23.15 -12.47 -3.30
CA GLY A 124 24.16 -13.13 -2.48
C GLY A 124 24.26 -14.61 -2.87
N SER A 125 24.46 -14.90 -4.16
CA SER A 125 24.95 -16.22 -4.62
C SER A 125 25.55 -16.15 -6.03
N ALA A 126 26.50 -15.24 -6.22
CA ALA A 126 27.53 -15.39 -7.26
C ALA A 126 28.83 -15.91 -6.63
N GLU A 127 29.23 -15.40 -5.46
CA GLU A 127 30.48 -15.78 -4.79
C GLU A 127 30.48 -17.21 -4.22
N SER A 128 29.31 -17.78 -3.90
CA SER A 128 29.23 -19.17 -3.41
C SER A 128 29.36 -20.23 -4.50
N ARG A 129 29.27 -19.87 -5.79
CA ARG A 129 29.40 -20.82 -6.90
C ARG A 129 30.85 -20.98 -7.38
N GLU A 130 31.70 -19.98 -7.13
CA GLU A 130 33.10 -19.99 -7.56
C GLU A 130 34.00 -20.80 -6.59
N SER A 131 33.68 -20.82 -5.29
CA SER A 131 34.45 -21.62 -4.31
C SER A 131 34.21 -23.14 -4.43
N LEU A 132 33.02 -23.56 -4.87
CA LEU A 132 32.70 -24.97 -5.14
C LEU A 132 33.33 -25.49 -6.43
N ALA A 133 33.51 -24.64 -7.44
CA ALA A 133 34.23 -25.01 -8.66
C ALA A 133 35.74 -25.18 -8.40
N SER A 134 36.36 -24.24 -7.67
CA SER A 134 37.79 -24.32 -7.33
C SER A 134 38.15 -25.51 -6.42
N THR A 135 37.23 -25.96 -5.56
CA THR A 135 37.48 -27.10 -4.66
C THR A 135 37.50 -28.44 -5.40
N LEU A 136 36.80 -28.56 -6.53
CA LEU A 136 36.74 -29.80 -7.32
C LEU A 136 37.94 -29.97 -8.28
N GLU A 137 38.66 -28.90 -8.60
CA GLU A 137 39.86 -28.95 -9.47
C GLU A 137 41.18 -29.25 -8.72
N THR A 138 41.14 -29.36 -7.39
CA THR A 138 42.37 -29.55 -6.57
C THR A 138 42.54 -30.97 -6.02
N THR A 139 41.84 -31.96 -6.59
CA THR A 139 42.04 -33.38 -6.23
C THR A 139 42.59 -34.16 -7.43
N ASP A 140 43.89 -34.00 -7.69
CA ASP A 140 44.73 -34.98 -8.42
C ASP A 140 46.08 -35.07 -7.69
#